data_AF-A0A2S8WR42-F1
#
_entry.id   AF-A0A2S8WR42-F1
#
_cell.length_a   1.000
_cell.length_b   1.000
_cell.length_c   1.000
_cell.angle_alpha   90.00
_cell.angle_beta   90.00
_cell.angle_gamma   90.00
#
_symmetry.space_group_name_H-M   'P 1'
#
loop_
_entity.id
_entity.type
_entity.pdbx_description
1 polymer ?
#
loop_
_entity_poly.entity_id
_entity_poly.type
_entity_poly.pdbx_seq_one_letter_code
_entity_poly.pdbx_strand_id
1 'polypeptide(L)'
;MDYNDFELIAAVGLCLIGPLAAVTSAVLLHRRRPDGISHWYLLCGILGSILYGFFAGLMLIELFPPPYVPGLSEGRGLDLRGIILILGSWVGGLLAGLGTMLSFAISQSIQWRRKRKALQDGKLVA
;
A
#
# COMPACT_ATOMS: atom_id res chain seq x y z
N MET A 1 21.52 10.65 -14.83
CA MET A 1 20.51 10.60 -13.75
C MET A 1 21.31 10.49 -12.49
N ASP A 2 21.30 11.54 -11.66
CA ASP A 2 22.09 11.53 -10.44
C ASP A 2 21.43 10.60 -9.42
N TYR A 3 22.21 10.08 -8.47
CA TYR A 3 21.71 9.15 -7.46
C TYR A 3 20.53 9.75 -6.66
N ASN A 4 20.58 11.07 -6.42
CA ASN A 4 19.51 11.79 -5.73
C ASN A 4 18.19 11.82 -6.53
N ASP A 5 18.27 11.96 -7.86
CA ASP A 5 17.08 11.93 -8.72
C ASP A 5 16.47 10.53 -8.76
N PHE A 6 17.33 9.50 -8.78
CA PHE A 6 16.91 8.11 -8.70
C PHE A 6 16.22 7.81 -7.36
N GLU A 7 16.82 8.20 -6.23
CA GLU A 7 16.24 8.02 -4.89
C GLU A 7 14.86 8.67 -4.77
N LEU A 8 14.70 9.87 -5.33
CA LEU A 8 13.42 10.58 -5.32
C LEU A 8 12.36 9.83 -6.13
N ILE A 9 12.67 9.40 -7.35
CA ILE A 9 11.75 8.64 -8.20
C ILE A 9 11.39 7.30 -7.54
N ALA A 10 12.38 6.61 -6.98
CA ALA A 10 12.21 5.35 -6.29
C ALA A 10 11.32 5.50 -5.05
N ALA A 11 11.50 6.55 -4.26
CA ALA A 11 10.64 6.85 -3.10
C ALA A 11 9.20 7.19 -3.51
N VAL A 12 9.01 7.97 -4.58
CA VAL A 12 7.67 8.23 -5.14
C VAL A 12 7.03 6.93 -5.63
N GLY A 13 7.79 6.06 -6.29
CA GLY A 13 7.35 4.72 -6.68
C GLY A 13 6.91 3.90 -5.48
N LEU A 14 7.73 3.84 -4.43
CA LEU A 14 7.42 3.14 -3.18
C LEU A 14 6.15 3.67 -2.52
N CYS A 15 5.92 4.99 -2.55
CA CYS A 15 4.70 5.60 -2.03
C CYS A 15 3.43 5.18 -2.79
N LEU A 16 3.51 4.98 -4.11
CA LEU A 16 2.34 4.76 -4.97
C LEU A 16 2.03 3.28 -5.24
N ILE A 17 3.03 2.41 -5.30
CA ILE A 17 2.85 0.99 -5.65
C ILE A 17 1.93 0.30 -4.64
N GLY A 18 2.14 0.50 -3.35
CA GLY A 18 1.32 -0.07 -2.27
C GLY A 18 -0.18 0.27 -2.41
N PRO A 19 -0.58 1.56 -2.38
CA PRO A 19 -1.99 1.95 -2.51
C PRO A 19 -2.60 1.56 -3.86
N LEU A 20 -1.85 1.62 -4.97
CA LEU A 20 -2.34 1.17 -6.27
C LEU A 20 -2.63 -0.33 -6.28
N ALA A 21 -1.74 -1.16 -5.72
CA ALA A 21 -1.94 -2.59 -5.58
C ALA A 21 -3.15 -2.91 -4.68
N ALA A 22 -3.33 -2.18 -3.58
CA ALA A 22 -4.49 -2.29 -2.71
C ALA A 22 -5.79 -1.96 -3.45
N VAL A 23 -5.88 -0.81 -4.11
CA VAL A 23 -7.11 -0.40 -4.81
C VAL A 23 -7.43 -1.35 -5.97
N THR A 24 -6.44 -1.74 -6.78
CA THR A 24 -6.65 -2.65 -7.90
C THR A 24 -7.09 -4.04 -7.45
N SER A 25 -6.47 -4.59 -6.40
CA SER A 25 -6.87 -5.88 -5.82
C SER A 25 -8.27 -5.83 -5.21
N ALA A 26 -8.66 -4.75 -4.53
CA ALA A 26 -10.04 -4.53 -4.07
C ALA A 26 -11.03 -4.58 -5.24
N VAL A 27 -10.80 -3.81 -6.30
CA VAL A 27 -11.70 -3.74 -7.47
C VAL A 27 -11.85 -5.12 -8.13
N LEU A 28 -10.74 -5.85 -8.30
CA LEU A 28 -10.75 -7.18 -8.89
C LEU A 28 -11.48 -8.20 -8.02
N LEU A 29 -11.24 -8.19 -6.70
CA LEU A 29 -11.92 -9.10 -5.77
C LEU A 29 -13.42 -8.82 -5.73
N HIS A 30 -13.81 -7.55 -5.65
CA HIS A 30 -15.21 -7.17 -5.54
C HIS A 30 -16.00 -7.49 -6.80
N ARG A 31 -15.36 -7.44 -7.98
CA ARG A 31 -15.94 -7.92 -9.24
C ARG A 31 -16.19 -9.43 -9.24
N ARG A 32 -15.28 -10.22 -8.65
CA ARG A 32 -15.35 -11.69 -8.72
C ARG A 32 -16.20 -12.31 -7.62
N ARG A 33 -16.13 -11.81 -6.39
CA ARG A 33 -16.83 -12.37 -5.23
C ARG A 33 -17.36 -11.26 -4.32
N PRO A 34 -18.59 -10.76 -4.55
CA PRO A 34 -19.19 -9.74 -3.70
C PRO A 34 -19.40 -10.26 -2.27
N ASP A 35 -19.87 -11.49 -2.09
CA ASP A 35 -20.24 -11.99 -0.77
C ASP A 35 -19.18 -12.96 -0.20
N GLY A 36 -18.54 -12.57 0.91
CA GLY A 36 -17.80 -13.49 1.80
C GLY A 36 -16.29 -13.29 1.95
N ILE A 37 -15.56 -12.74 0.98
CA ILE A 37 -14.08 -12.62 1.05
C ILE A 37 -13.61 -11.29 1.70
N SER A 38 -14.53 -10.36 1.99
CA SER A 38 -14.19 -9.01 2.42
C SER A 38 -13.30 -8.95 3.67
N HIS A 39 -13.51 -9.85 4.65
CA HIS A 39 -12.71 -9.88 5.89
C HIS A 39 -11.29 -10.37 5.66
N TRP A 40 -11.11 -11.41 4.83
CA TRP A 40 -9.78 -11.90 4.45
C TRP A 40 -9.01 -10.89 3.62
N TYR A 41 -9.70 -10.15 2.74
CA TYR A 41 -9.10 -9.04 2.02
C TYR A 41 -8.58 -7.95 2.97
N LEU A 42 -9.35 -7.59 3.99
CA LEU A 42 -8.92 -6.58 4.97
C LEU A 42 -7.73 -7.07 5.81
N LEU A 43 -7.76 -8.31 6.30
CA LEU A 43 -6.65 -8.92 7.04
C LEU A 43 -5.37 -9.00 6.20
N CYS A 44 -5.45 -9.58 4.99
CA CYS A 44 -4.30 -9.69 4.10
C CYS A 44 -3.82 -8.32 3.61
N GLY A 45 -4.73 -7.37 3.40
CA GLY A 45 -4.41 -6.00 3.00
C GLY A 45 -3.62 -5.25 4.07
N ILE A 46 -4.04 -5.33 5.34
CA ILE A 46 -3.33 -4.71 6.47
C ILE A 46 -1.98 -5.40 6.71
N LEU A 47 -1.95 -6.74 6.71
CA LEU A 47 -0.68 -7.46 6.87
C LEU A 47 0.29 -7.14 5.72
N GLY A 48 -0.21 -7.13 4.49
CA GLY A 48 0.56 -6.76 3.31
C GLY A 48 1.08 -5.33 3.38
N SER A 49 0.30 -4.38 3.89
CA SER A 49 0.71 -2.98 4.02
C SER A 49 1.80 -2.79 5.09
N ILE A 50 1.70 -3.52 6.20
CA ILE A 50 2.73 -3.55 7.24
C ILE A 50 4.03 -4.14 6.68
N LEU A 51 3.95 -5.34 6.08
CA LEU A 51 5.12 -5.98 5.48
C LEU A 51 5.77 -5.10 4.41
N TYR A 52 4.96 -4.46 3.58
CA TYR A 52 5.46 -3.51 2.58
C TYR A 52 6.19 -2.32 3.21
N GLY A 53 5.60 -1.71 4.25
CA GLY A 53 6.21 -0.57 4.93
C GLY A 53 7.57 -0.89 5.53
N PHE A 54 7.71 -2.07 6.15
CA PHE A 54 8.95 -2.51 6.79
C PHE A 54 10.02 -2.96 5.80
N PHE A 55 9.65 -3.72 4.77
CA PHE A 55 10.63 -4.43 3.94
C PHE A 55 10.92 -3.78 2.59
N ALA A 56 9.98 -3.01 2.01
CA ALA A 56 10.15 -2.52 0.64
C ALA A 56 11.31 -1.51 0.52
N GLY A 57 11.50 -0.64 1.52
CA GLY A 57 12.62 0.30 1.55
C GLY A 57 13.97 -0.42 1.71
N LEU A 58 14.03 -1.43 2.58
CA LEU A 58 15.25 -2.22 2.82
C LEU A 58 15.67 -3.01 1.56
N MET A 59 14.72 -3.69 0.91
CA MET A 59 15.00 -4.43 -0.32
C MET A 59 15.51 -3.51 -1.44
N LEU A 60 14.99 -2.29 -1.53
CA LEU A 60 15.42 -1.35 -2.56
C LEU A 60 16.84 -0.81 -2.31
N ILE A 61 17.20 -0.56 -1.06
CA ILE A 61 18.55 -0.15 -0.66
C ILE A 61 19.56 -1.27 -0.95
N GLU A 62 19.20 -2.53 -0.69
CA GLU A 62 20.06 -3.67 -0.98
C GLU A 62 20.27 -3.88 -2.48
N LEU A 63 19.22 -3.67 -3.29
CA LEU A 63 19.28 -3.81 -4.74
C LEU A 63 20.02 -2.63 -5.42
N PHE A 64 19.93 -1.43 -4.84
CA PHE A 64 20.57 -0.21 -5.35
C PHE A 64 21.34 0.50 -4.23
N PRO A 65 22.51 -0.04 -3.83
CA PRO A 65 23.28 0.50 -2.73
C PRO A 65 23.77 1.93 -3.04
N PRO A 66 23.86 2.81 -2.03
CA PRO A 66 24.33 4.17 -2.22
C PRO A 66 25.77 4.20 -2.74
N PRO A 67 26.09 5.10 -3.69
CA PRO A 67 27.43 5.25 -4.21
C PRO A 67 28.36 5.72 -3.08
N TYR A 68 29.49 5.05 -2.93
CA TYR A 68 30.50 5.39 -1.94
C TYR A 68 31.12 6.75 -2.28
N VAL A 69 30.95 7.74 -1.40
CA VAL A 69 31.61 9.04 -1.51
C VAL A 69 32.69 9.14 -0.43
N PRO A 70 33.99 9.18 -0.79
CA PRO A 70 35.06 9.39 0.18
C PRO A 70 34.89 10.78 0.83
N GLY A 71 34.88 10.84 2.17
CA GLY A 71 34.72 12.06 2.97
C GLY A 71 33.38 12.21 3.70
N LEU A 72 32.29 11.59 3.23
CA LEU A 72 31.02 11.44 3.97
C LEU A 72 30.93 10.08 4.68
N SER A 73 31.56 9.07 4.10
CA SER A 73 31.63 7.68 4.57
C SER A 73 32.56 7.46 5.78
N GLU A 74 33.31 8.48 6.20
CA GLU A 74 34.29 8.41 7.31
C GLU A 74 33.66 8.62 8.71
N GLY A 75 32.33 8.52 8.83
CA GLY A 75 31.65 8.51 10.13
C GLY A 75 31.44 9.88 10.79
N ARG A 76 31.58 10.99 10.04
CA ARG A 76 31.28 12.36 10.53
C ARG A 76 30.09 13.05 9.84
N GLY A 77 29.58 12.50 8.75
CA GLY A 77 28.34 12.97 8.12
C GLY A 77 27.19 12.03 8.44
N LEU A 78 26.05 12.56 8.87
CA LEU A 78 24.80 11.82 8.90
C LEU A 78 24.46 11.45 7.45
N ASP A 79 24.79 10.23 7.01
CA ASP A 79 24.47 9.78 5.66
C ASP A 79 22.95 9.63 5.54
N LEU A 80 22.30 10.67 5.04
CA LEU A 80 20.85 10.74 4.85
C LEU A 80 20.41 10.00 3.57
N ARG A 81 21.36 9.46 2.79
CA ARG A 81 21.09 8.66 1.59
C ARG A 81 20.41 7.34 1.98
N GLY A 82 19.40 6.95 1.21
CA GLY A 82 18.53 5.81 1.47
C GLY A 82 17.42 6.07 2.49
N ILE A 83 17.51 7.12 3.33
CA ILE A 83 16.44 7.43 4.30
C ILE A 83 15.14 7.81 3.60
N ILE A 84 15.22 8.52 2.48
CA ILE A 84 14.05 8.86 1.65
C ILE A 84 13.35 7.60 1.12
N LEU A 85 14.09 6.53 0.83
CA LEU A 85 13.51 5.24 0.41
C LEU A 85 12.76 4.56 1.56
N ILE A 86 13.32 4.61 2.78
CA ILE A 86 12.66 4.10 3.99
C ILE A 86 11.40 4.92 4.26
N LEU A 87 11.49 6.26 4.27
CA LEU A 87 10.30 7.10 4.45
C LEU A 87 9.26 6.84 3.36
N GLY A 88 9.69 6.65 2.11
CA GLY A 88 8.83 6.29 0.99
C GLY A 88 8.11 4.96 1.18
N SER A 89 8.79 3.92 1.70
CA SER A 89 8.17 2.63 1.99
C SER A 89 7.14 2.73 3.11
N TRP A 90 7.45 3.46 4.18
CA TRP A 90 6.54 3.69 5.29
C TRP A 90 5.28 4.46 4.87
N VAL A 91 5.44 5.54 4.11
CA VAL A 91 4.31 6.31 3.55
C VAL A 91 3.49 5.44 2.60
N GLY A 92 4.13 4.68 1.71
CA GLY A 92 3.45 3.75 0.82
C GLY A 92 2.70 2.64 1.56
N GLY A 93 3.28 2.09 2.62
CA GLY A 93 2.63 1.11 3.49
C GLY A 93 1.42 1.71 4.22
N LEU A 94 1.54 2.92 4.75
CA LEU A 94 0.44 3.61 5.41
C LEU A 94 -0.70 3.91 4.44
N LEU A 95 -0.39 4.41 3.24
CA LEU A 95 -1.36 4.65 2.18
C LEU A 95 -2.01 3.36 1.68
N ALA A 96 -1.27 2.26 1.57
CA ALA A 96 -1.82 0.96 1.25
C ALA A 96 -2.81 0.49 2.32
N GLY A 97 -2.46 0.62 3.60
CA GLY A 97 -3.34 0.31 4.72
C GLY A 97 -4.62 1.13 4.67
N LEU A 98 -4.52 2.45 4.53
CA LEU A 98 -5.68 3.34 4.39
C LEU A 98 -6.53 2.98 3.15
N GLY A 99 -5.89 2.70 2.02
CA GLY A 99 -6.57 2.31 0.78
C GLY A 99 -7.35 0.99 0.93
N THR A 100 -6.80 0.00 1.63
CA THR A 100 -7.49 -1.27 1.93
C THR A 100 -8.70 -1.05 2.84
N MET A 101 -8.57 -0.25 3.90
CA MET A 101 -9.66 0.09 4.81
C MET A 101 -10.77 0.87 4.10
N LEU A 102 -10.42 1.89 3.32
CA LEU A 102 -11.38 2.70 2.58
C LEU A 102 -12.14 1.85 1.56
N SER A 103 -11.43 1.01 0.81
CA SER A 103 -12.03 0.10 -0.17
C SER A 103 -12.99 -0.90 0.49
N PHE A 104 -12.63 -1.41 1.67
CA PHE A 104 -13.50 -2.27 2.48
C PHE A 104 -14.75 -1.53 2.98
N ALA A 105 -14.60 -0.31 3.50
CA ALA A 105 -15.72 0.50 3.99
C ALA A 105 -16.70 0.85 2.86
N ILE A 106 -16.19 1.25 1.69
CA ILE A 106 -17.01 1.50 0.49
C ILE A 106 -17.75 0.22 0.10
N SER A 107 -17.05 -0.91 0.05
CA SER A 107 -17.61 -2.22 -0.26
C SER A 107 -18.76 -2.61 0.66
N GLN A 108 -18.57 -2.50 1.99
CA GLN A 108 -19.63 -2.76 2.97
C GLN A 108 -20.82 -1.81 2.80
N SER A 109 -20.56 -0.51 2.57
CA SER A 109 -21.63 0.47 2.41
C SER A 109 -22.51 0.18 1.20
N ILE A 110 -21.92 -0.26 0.08
CA ILE A 110 -22.64 -0.64 -1.14
C ILE A 110 -23.46 -1.90 -0.89
N GLN A 111 -22.88 -2.93 -0.26
CA GLN A 111 -23.59 -4.16 0.08
C GLN A 111 -24.78 -3.90 1.01
N TRP A 112 -24.59 -3.05 2.02
CA TRP A 112 -25.66 -2.71 2.95
C TRP A 112 -26.80 -1.96 2.26
N ARG A 113 -26.48 -1.03 1.35
CA ARG A 113 -27.49 -0.36 0.51
C ARG A 113 -28.22 -1.35 -0.40
N ARG A 114 -27.52 -2.31 -1.01
CA ARG A 114 -28.14 -3.35 -1.84
C ARG A 114 -29.07 -4.26 -1.04
N LYS A 115 -28.65 -4.69 0.16
CA LYS A 115 -29.49 -5.48 1.07
C LYS A 115 -30.74 -4.72 1.51
N ARG A 116 -30.61 -3.43 1.86
CA ARG A 116 -31.76 -2.58 2.19
C ARG A 116 -32.73 -2.41 1.03
N LYS A 117 -32.24 -2.19 -0.20
CA LYS A 117 -33.10 -2.13 -1.39
C LYS A 117 -33.80 -3.47 -1.66
N ALA A 118 -33.11 -4.59 -1.54
CA ALA A 118 -33.70 -5.91 -1.71
C ALA A 118 -34.80 -6.22 -0.67
N LEU A 119 -34.63 -5.75 0.57
CA LEU A 119 -35.66 -5.83 1.62
C LEU A 119 -36.87 -4.93 1.31
N GLN A 120 -36.64 -3.71 0.80
CA GLN A 120 -37.70 -2.76 0.42
C GLN A 120 -38.48 -3.22 -0.81
N ASP A 121 -37.82 -3.87 -1.77
CA ASP A 121 -38.42 -4.40 -2.99
C ASP A 121 -39.21 -5.72 -2.75
N GLY A 122 -39.35 -6.17 -1.49
CA GLY A 122 -40.09 -7.39 -1.14
C GLY A 122 -39.46 -8.70 -1.64
N LYS A 123 -38.22 -8.66 -2.15
CA LYS A 123 -37.53 -9.83 -2.71
C LYS A 123 -36.92 -10.77 -1.65
N LEU A 124 -37.07 -10.44 -0.37
CA LEU A 124 -36.60 -11.24 0.78
C LEU A 124 -37.80 -11.69 1.64
N VAL A 125 -38.82 -12.24 1.00
CA VAL A 125 -39.81 -13.10 1.66
C VAL A 125 -39.65 -14.51 1.09
N ALA A 126 -38.81 -15.31 1.75
CA ALA A 126 -38.86 -16.77 1.83
C ALA A 126 -37.78 -17.24 2.82
#